data_AF-A0A8J3C3F5-F1
#
_entry.id   AF-A0A8J3C3F5-F1
#
_cell.length_a   1.000
_cell.length_b   1.000
_cell.length_c   1.000
_cell.angle_alpha   90.00
_cell.angle_beta   90.00
_cell.angle_gamma   90.00
#
_symmetry.space_group_name_H-M   'P 1'
#
loop_
_entity.id
_entity.type
_entity.pdbx_description
1 polymer ?
#
loop_
_entity_poly.entity_id
_entity_poly.type
_entity_poly.pdbx_seq_one_letter_code
_entity_poly.pdbx_strand_id
1 'polypeptide(L)'
;MFVTVLWVVAAVWAACRGLSLLILLAAGARVTVADLIGVGESLLVVPAVATCVIMLVAWNRLGWLRSNVHGVEFAATGRRGVRLPWSAIAAVALRRRGPFTELVVTPSAAGAITVADGPGRAPRTRRRGAEVAYLVDVGLMSPGPRTLLAELHRRLPGKV
;
A
#
# COMPACT_ATOMS: atom_id res chain seq x y z
N MET A 1 -7.64 3.08 -0.21
CA MET A 1 -7.13 1.97 -1.04
C MET A 1 -8.15 1.51 -2.06
N PHE A 2 -9.23 0.84 -1.65
CA PHE A 2 -10.22 0.26 -2.56
C PHE A 2 -10.77 1.27 -3.57
N VAL A 3 -11.30 2.41 -3.10
CA VAL A 3 -11.88 3.45 -3.97
C VAL A 3 -10.87 3.98 -5.00
N THR A 4 -9.63 4.24 -4.58
CA THR A 4 -8.58 4.72 -5.49
C THR A 4 -8.23 3.68 -6.56
N VAL A 5 -8.11 2.40 -6.18
CA VAL A 5 -7.83 1.33 -7.15
C VAL A 5 -9.02 1.12 -8.09
N LEU A 6 -10.25 1.20 -7.58
CA LEU A 6 -11.47 1.14 -8.39
C LEU A 6 -11.48 2.20 -9.48
N TRP A 7 -11.21 3.46 -9.13
CA TRP A 7 -11.19 4.54 -10.10
C TRP A 7 -10.08 4.39 -11.15
N VAL A 8 -8.90 3.93 -10.74
CA VAL A 8 -7.78 3.69 -11.68
C VAL A 8 -8.14 2.56 -12.64
N VAL A 9 -8.67 1.43 -12.13
CA VAL A 9 -9.09 0.30 -12.96
C VAL A 9 -10.23 0.70 -13.89
N ALA A 10 -11.21 1.47 -13.40
CA ALA A 10 -12.32 1.96 -14.20
C ALA A 10 -11.86 2.88 -15.33
N ALA A 11 -10.95 3.82 -15.05
CA ALA A 11 -10.41 4.74 -16.06
C ALA A 11 -9.64 3.99 -17.16
N VAL A 12 -8.77 3.05 -16.77
CA VAL A 12 -8.02 2.21 -17.73
C VAL A 12 -8.97 1.36 -18.56
N TRP A 13 -9.95 0.71 -17.92
CA TRP A 13 -10.93 -0.12 -18.62
C TRP A 13 -11.77 0.68 -19.62
N ALA A 14 -12.23 1.87 -19.22
CA ALA A 14 -12.95 2.78 -20.09
C ALA A 14 -12.13 3.23 -21.30
N ALA A 15 -10.85 3.56 -21.10
CA ALA A 15 -9.95 3.91 -22.19
C ALA A 15 -9.73 2.75 -23.17
N CYS A 16 -9.48 1.54 -22.67
CA CYS A 16 -9.34 0.34 -23.49
C CYS A 16 -10.62 0.02 -24.28
N ARG A 17 -11.79 0.15 -23.66
CA ARG A 17 -13.08 -0.08 -24.34
C ARG A 17 -13.37 0.99 -25.38
N GLY A 18 -13.12 2.26 -25.06
CA GLY A 18 -13.23 3.36 -26.02
C GLY A 18 -12.34 3.15 -27.24
N LEU A 19 -11.08 2.77 -27.03
CA LEU A 19 -10.14 2.47 -28.10
C LEU A 19 -10.61 1.27 -28.96
N SER A 20 -11.09 0.20 -28.33
CA SER A 20 -11.65 -0.96 -29.03
C SER A 20 -12.82 -0.59 -29.93
N LEU A 21 -13.73 0.28 -29.45
CA LEU A 21 -14.86 0.76 -30.25
C LEU A 21 -14.40 1.63 -31.42
N LEU A 22 -13.42 2.51 -31.20
CA LEU A 22 -12.84 3.34 -32.27
C LEU A 22 -12.20 2.47 -33.37
N ILE A 23 -11.50 1.40 -33.00
CA ILE A 23 -10.92 0.45 -33.96
C ILE A 23 -12.02 -0.26 -34.76
N LEU A 24 -13.09 -0.72 -34.10
CA LEU A 24 -14.22 -1.38 -34.77
C LEU A 24 -14.93 -0.44 -35.75
N LEU A 25 -15.13 0.82 -35.36
CA LEU A 25 -15.70 1.85 -36.23
C LEU A 25 -14.78 2.15 -37.42
N ALA A 26 -13.46 2.27 -37.19
CA ALA A 26 -12.48 2.46 -38.26
C ALA A 26 -12.40 1.27 -39.22
N ALA A 27 -12.67 0.05 -38.74
CA ALA A 27 -12.79 -1.16 -39.54
C ALA A 27 -14.15 -1.29 -40.27
N GLY A 28 -15.06 -0.31 -40.13
CA GLY A 28 -16.36 -0.29 -40.79
C GLY A 28 -17.42 -1.20 -40.16
N ALA A 29 -17.21 -1.67 -38.93
CA ALA A 29 -18.20 -2.49 -38.24
C ALA A 29 -19.45 -1.65 -37.88
N ARG A 30 -20.63 -2.25 -38.01
CA ARG A 30 -21.89 -1.64 -37.57
C ARG A 30 -22.12 -1.95 -36.10
N VAL A 31 -22.05 -0.93 -35.24
CA VAL A 31 -22.33 -1.06 -33.81
C VAL A 31 -23.83 -1.26 -33.61
N THR A 32 -24.20 -2.38 -33.00
CA THR A 32 -25.60 -2.70 -32.68
C THR A 32 -25.99 -2.21 -31.27
N VAL A 33 -27.28 -2.16 -30.97
CA VAL A 33 -27.78 -1.82 -29.62
C VAL A 33 -27.29 -2.84 -28.58
N ALA A 34 -27.20 -4.11 -28.96
CA ALA A 34 -26.68 -5.16 -28.09
C ALA A 34 -25.21 -4.92 -27.70
N ASP A 35 -24.40 -4.42 -28.64
CA ASP A 35 -23.01 -4.05 -28.36
C ASP A 35 -22.93 -2.89 -27.37
N LEU A 36 -23.81 -1.90 -27.49
CA LEU A 36 -23.88 -0.77 -26.56
C LEU A 36 -24.23 -1.22 -25.14
N ILE A 37 -25.21 -2.12 -25.00
CA ILE A 37 -25.60 -2.70 -23.71
C ILE A 37 -24.43 -3.47 -23.10
N GLY A 38 -23.80 -4.35 -23.89
CA GLY A 38 -22.64 -5.13 -23.42
C GLY A 38 -21.45 -4.24 -23.01
N VAL A 39 -21.24 -3.13 -23.70
CA VAL A 39 -20.23 -2.12 -23.31
C VAL A 39 -20.60 -1.49 -21.97
N GLY A 40 -21.84 -1.04 -21.81
CA GLY A 40 -22.35 -0.44 -20.57
C GLY A 40 -22.23 -1.39 -19.37
N GLU A 41 -22.67 -2.63 -19.52
CA GLU A 41 -22.53 -3.67 -18.49
C GLU A 41 -21.06 -3.92 -18.14
N SER A 42 -20.19 -4.05 -19.15
CA SER A 42 -18.76 -4.29 -18.92
C SER A 42 -18.08 -3.13 -18.20
N LEU A 43 -18.50 -1.88 -18.44
CA LEU A 43 -17.97 -0.69 -17.78
C LEU A 43 -18.32 -0.63 -16.29
N LEU A 44 -19.44 -1.22 -15.88
CA LEU A 44 -19.88 -1.25 -14.49
C LEU A 44 -19.28 -2.47 -13.75
N VAL A 45 -19.37 -3.65 -14.36
CA VAL A 45 -19.05 -4.91 -13.69
C VAL A 45 -17.55 -5.17 -13.64
N VAL A 46 -16.84 -5.01 -14.77
CA VAL A 46 -15.43 -5.43 -14.86
C VAL A 46 -14.52 -4.64 -13.91
N PRO A 47 -14.63 -3.30 -13.79
CA PRO A 47 -13.77 -2.57 -12.87
C PRO A 47 -14.00 -2.96 -11.40
N ALA A 48 -15.24 -3.20 -11.01
CA ALA A 48 -15.58 -3.64 -9.66
C ALA A 48 -14.97 -5.01 -9.34
N VAL A 49 -15.21 -5.99 -10.23
CA VAL A 49 -14.69 -7.37 -10.06
C VAL A 49 -13.16 -7.38 -10.08
N ALA A 50 -12.55 -6.72 -11.07
CA ALA A 50 -11.09 -6.65 -11.18
C ALA A 50 -10.46 -5.99 -9.95
N THR A 51 -11.08 -4.95 -9.39
CA THR A 51 -10.60 -4.30 -8.16
C THR A 51 -10.67 -5.25 -6.97
N CYS A 52 -11.75 -6.01 -6.81
CA CYS A 52 -11.87 -7.03 -5.77
C CYS A 52 -10.78 -8.10 -5.90
N VAL A 53 -10.55 -8.61 -7.11
CA VAL A 53 -9.49 -9.60 -7.35
C VAL A 53 -8.10 -9.02 -7.07
N ILE A 54 -7.82 -7.81 -7.54
CA ILE A 54 -6.55 -7.12 -7.26
C ILE A 54 -6.34 -6.96 -5.76
N MET A 55 -7.37 -6.56 -5.02
CA MET A 55 -7.30 -6.40 -3.57
C MET A 55 -7.08 -7.74 -2.85
N LEU A 56 -7.76 -8.80 -3.26
CA LEU A 56 -7.58 -10.15 -2.72
C LEU A 56 -6.15 -10.66 -2.92
N VAL A 57 -5.62 -10.51 -4.13
CA VAL A 57 -4.25 -10.93 -4.46
C VAL A 57 -3.21 -10.06 -3.76
N ALA A 58 -3.46 -8.75 -3.66
CA ALA A 58 -2.56 -7.81 -3.03
C ALA A 58 -2.60 -7.91 -1.50
N TRP A 59 -3.67 -8.40 -0.87
CA TRP A 59 -3.90 -8.38 0.57
C TRP A 59 -2.71 -8.90 1.39
N ASN A 60 -2.15 -10.05 0.99
CA ASN A 60 -1.00 -10.66 1.67
C ASN A 60 0.34 -9.99 1.37
N ARG A 61 0.38 -9.06 0.43
CA ARG A 61 1.58 -8.32 0.03
C ARG A 61 1.60 -6.89 0.53
N LEU A 62 0.50 -6.35 1.04
CA LEU A 62 0.47 -4.98 1.54
C LEU A 62 1.33 -4.83 2.80
N GLY A 63 1.95 -3.66 2.94
CA GLY A 63 2.60 -3.31 4.19
C GLY A 63 1.60 -3.35 5.36
N TRP A 64 2.08 -3.70 6.54
CA TRP A 64 1.27 -3.75 7.76
C TRP A 64 2.07 -3.22 8.96
N LEU A 65 1.35 -2.69 9.93
CA LEU A 65 1.87 -2.23 11.21
C LEU A 65 0.97 -2.78 12.32
N ARG A 66 1.56 -3.44 13.32
CA ARG A 66 0.88 -3.92 14.51
C ARG A 66 1.58 -3.34 15.73
N SER A 67 0.82 -2.70 16.60
CA SER A 67 1.31 -2.30 17.92
C SER A 67 0.96 -3.38 18.93
N ASN A 68 1.91 -3.74 19.78
CA ASN A 68 1.73 -4.66 20.89
C ASN A 68 2.17 -3.95 22.19
N VAL A 69 1.92 -4.55 23.35
CA VAL A 69 2.38 -4.08 24.66
C VAL A 69 3.92 -4.05 24.71
N HIS A 70 4.60 -5.02 24.10
CA HIS A 70 6.07 -5.12 24.13
C HIS A 70 6.79 -4.26 23.09
N GLY A 71 6.12 -3.88 22.00
CA GLY A 71 6.77 -3.18 20.90
C GLY A 71 5.88 -2.96 19.68
N VAL A 72 6.55 -2.69 18.58
CA VAL A 72 5.93 -2.53 17.26
C VAL A 72 6.43 -3.65 16.35
N GLU A 73 5.50 -4.25 15.63
CA GLU A 73 5.80 -5.14 14.52
C GLU A 73 5.37 -4.48 13.22
N PHE A 74 6.23 -4.47 12.23
CA PHE A 74 5.90 -3.87 10.94
C PHE A 74 6.53 -4.61 9.77
N ALA A 75 5.88 -4.55 8.62
CA ALA A 75 6.43 -5.00 7.36
C ALA A 75 6.12 -3.99 6.26
N ALA A 76 7.08 -3.76 5.37
CA ALA A 76 6.84 -3.07 4.12
C ALA A 76 6.18 -4.00 3.09
N THR A 77 5.62 -3.42 2.03
CA THR A 77 4.91 -4.16 0.98
C THR A 77 5.81 -5.26 0.38
N GLY A 78 5.40 -6.53 0.52
CA GLY A 78 6.10 -7.72 0.03
C GLY A 78 7.43 -8.04 0.74
N ARG A 79 7.66 -7.48 1.95
CA ARG A 79 8.86 -7.69 2.76
C ARG A 79 8.55 -8.45 4.04
N ARG A 80 9.58 -9.06 4.63
CA ARG A 80 9.49 -9.71 5.94
C ARG A 80 9.23 -8.68 7.04
N GLY A 81 8.47 -9.12 8.04
CA GLY A 81 8.19 -8.33 9.23
C GLY A 81 9.42 -8.11 10.09
N VAL A 82 9.40 -7.04 10.85
CA VAL A 82 10.42 -6.67 11.82
C VAL A 82 9.72 -6.38 13.13
N ARG A 83 10.25 -6.94 14.22
CA ARG A 83 9.82 -6.65 15.58
C ARG A 83 10.85 -5.76 16.25
N LEU A 84 10.37 -4.70 16.87
CA LEU A 84 11.18 -3.72 17.58
C LEU A 84 10.51 -3.37 18.91
N PRO A 85 11.15 -3.60 20.07
CA PRO A 85 10.58 -3.24 21.36
C PRO A 85 10.51 -1.72 21.52
N TRP A 86 9.54 -1.22 22.30
CA TRP A 86 9.33 0.23 22.47
C TRP A 86 10.57 0.94 23.03
N SER A 87 11.30 0.28 23.93
CA SER A 87 12.55 0.79 24.51
C SER A 87 13.66 0.99 23.47
N ALA A 88 13.63 0.21 22.39
CA ALA A 88 14.63 0.23 21.33
C ALA A 88 14.30 1.17 20.18
N ILE A 89 13.21 1.94 20.26
CA ILE A 89 12.90 2.98 19.27
C ILE A 89 13.61 4.25 19.69
N ALA A 90 14.46 4.80 18.82
CA ALA A 90 15.12 6.08 19.02
C ALA A 90 14.31 7.23 18.43
N ALA A 91 13.85 7.07 17.19
CA ALA A 91 13.06 8.08 16.49
C ALA A 91 12.07 7.47 15.50
N VAL A 92 10.95 8.16 15.28
CA VAL A 92 9.97 7.84 14.24
C VAL A 92 9.61 9.09 13.46
N ALA A 93 9.62 9.03 12.13
CA ALA A 93 9.24 10.16 11.29
C ALA A 93 8.41 9.74 10.09
N LEU A 94 7.55 10.63 9.60
CA LEU A 94 6.92 10.47 8.30
C LEU A 94 7.76 11.13 7.21
N ARG A 95 7.88 10.44 6.08
CA ARG A 95 8.53 10.93 4.88
C ARG A 95 7.56 10.84 3.70
N ARG A 96 7.70 11.76 2.73
CA ARG A 96 6.80 11.91 1.56
C ARG A 96 5.36 12.30 1.99
N ARG A 97 4.49 12.52 1.00
CA ARG A 97 3.09 12.93 1.21
C ARG A 97 2.14 12.05 0.39
N GLY A 98 0.90 11.93 0.87
CA GLY A 98 -0.20 11.24 0.19
C GLY A 98 -0.02 9.71 0.18
N PRO A 99 -0.38 9.02 -0.93
CA PRO A 99 -0.38 7.56 -0.99
C PRO A 99 1.02 6.95 -0.88
N PHE A 100 2.06 7.76 -1.09
CA PHE A 100 3.45 7.35 -1.01
C PHE A 100 4.11 7.67 0.33
N THR A 101 3.35 8.06 1.35
CA THR A 101 3.92 8.35 2.67
C THR A 101 4.61 7.10 3.25
N GLU A 102 5.86 7.26 3.67
CA GLU A 102 6.71 6.24 4.28
C GLU A 102 6.90 6.59 5.77
N LEU A 103 6.71 5.62 6.66
CA LEU A 103 7.12 5.72 8.06
C LEU A 103 8.57 5.27 8.16
N VAL A 104 9.41 6.11 8.76
CA VAL A 104 10.82 5.88 8.99
C VAL A 104 10.99 5.58 10.48
N VAL A 105 11.43 4.38 10.82
CA VAL A 105 11.65 3.94 12.19
C VAL A 105 13.14 3.74 12.42
N THR A 106 13.71 4.54 13.32
CA THR A 106 15.13 4.46 13.69
C THR A 106 15.26 3.74 15.04
N PRO A 107 15.95 2.59 15.09
CA PRO A 107 16.25 1.89 16.33
C PRO A 107 17.37 2.59 17.11
N SER A 108 17.40 2.41 18.42
CA SER A 108 18.50 2.90 19.28
C SER A 108 19.77 2.07 19.16
N ALA A 109 19.65 0.79 18.80
CA ALA A 109 20.79 -0.11 18.57
C ALA A 109 20.48 -1.12 17.45
N ALA A 110 21.49 -1.44 16.64
CA ALA A 110 21.33 -2.33 15.49
C ALA A 110 20.95 -3.77 15.87
N GLY A 111 21.34 -4.24 17.07
CA GLY A 111 21.05 -5.59 17.57
C GLY A 111 19.69 -5.73 18.26
N ALA A 112 18.94 -4.63 18.45
CA ALA A 112 17.66 -4.66 19.17
C ALA A 112 16.48 -5.15 18.29
N ILE A 113 16.79 -5.71 17.12
CA ILE A 113 15.82 -6.00 16.07
C ILE A 113 15.72 -7.49 15.87
N THR A 114 14.47 -7.97 15.84
CA THR A 114 14.18 -9.35 15.46
C THR A 114 13.44 -9.34 14.14
N VAL A 115 14.08 -9.84 13.08
CA VAL A 115 13.40 -10.03 11.80
C VAL A 115 12.50 -11.26 11.93
N ALA A 116 11.23 -11.12 11.58
CA ALA A 116 10.29 -12.21 11.63
C ALA A 116 10.60 -13.21 10.50
N ASP A 117 10.51 -14.50 10.84
CA ASP A 117 10.57 -15.57 9.86
C ASP A 117 9.31 -15.58 9.00
N GLY A 118 9.46 -15.70 7.68
CA GLY A 118 8.33 -15.75 6.78
C GLY A 118 8.66 -15.48 5.31
N PRO A 119 7.67 -15.69 4.43
CA PRO A 119 7.79 -15.40 3.01
C PRO A 119 7.94 -13.89 2.79
N GLY A 120 8.87 -13.51 1.90
CA GLY A 120 9.12 -12.10 1.57
C GLY A 120 10.61 -11.78 1.47
N ARG A 121 10.90 -10.63 0.85
CA ARG A 121 12.28 -10.13 0.75
C ARG A 121 12.71 -9.49 2.08
N ALA A 122 14.02 -9.28 2.24
CA ALA A 122 14.59 -8.62 3.40
C ALA A 122 13.92 -7.25 3.69
N PRO A 123 13.81 -6.85 4.97
CA PRO A 123 13.24 -5.58 5.36
C PRO A 123 13.85 -4.40 4.61
N ARG A 124 13.04 -3.38 4.33
CA ARG A 124 13.49 -2.20 3.60
C ARG A 124 14.23 -1.28 4.57
N THR A 125 15.54 -1.19 4.42
CA THR A 125 16.40 -0.35 5.26
C THR A 125 16.97 0.82 4.48
N ARG A 126 17.17 1.93 5.17
CA ARG A 126 17.96 3.08 4.72
C ARG A 126 19.13 3.24 5.68
N ARG A 127 20.35 3.41 5.15
CA ARG A 127 21.53 3.71 5.97
C ARG A 127 21.93 5.16 5.78
N ARG A 128 22.26 5.85 6.87
CA ARG A 128 22.89 7.18 6.87
C ARG A 128 24.07 7.13 7.83
N GLY A 129 25.27 6.96 7.29
CA GLY A 129 26.46 6.68 8.12
C GLY A 129 26.27 5.38 8.91
N ALA A 130 26.44 5.46 10.24
CA ALA A 130 26.23 4.33 11.15
C ALA A 130 24.75 4.06 11.51
N GLU A 131 23.84 4.99 11.22
CA GLU A 131 22.43 4.84 11.54
C GLU A 131 21.68 4.03 10.47
N VAL A 132 20.92 3.03 10.92
CA VAL A 132 20.04 2.21 10.07
C VAL A 132 18.60 2.53 10.41
N ALA A 133 17.84 3.05 9.46
CA ALA A 133 16.41 3.26 9.60
C ALA A 133 15.62 2.24 8.77
N TYR A 134 14.45 1.84 9.27
CA TYR A 134 13.53 0.93 8.61
C TYR A 134 12.39 1.71 7.99
N LEU A 135 12.01 1.32 6.78
CA LEU A 135 10.99 2.01 5.98
C LEU A 135 9.74 1.15 5.87
N VAL A 136 8.58 1.74 6.16
CA VAL A 136 7.27 1.11 6.04
C VAL A 136 6.36 1.99 5.18
N ASP A 137 5.73 1.43 4.16
CA ASP A 137 4.80 2.18 3.32
C ASP A 137 3.46 2.33 4.05
N VAL A 138 3.14 3.53 4.54
CA VAL A 138 1.93 3.79 5.35
C VAL A 138 0.89 4.65 4.65
N GLY A 139 1.24 5.28 3.51
CA GLY A 139 0.40 6.25 2.80
C GLY A 139 -0.99 5.76 2.40
N LEU A 140 -1.18 4.46 2.35
CA LEU A 140 -2.42 3.79 1.96
C LEU A 140 -3.01 2.90 3.06
N MET A 141 -2.42 2.89 4.25
CA MET A 141 -2.92 2.13 5.40
C MET A 141 -4.17 2.77 6.01
N SER A 142 -4.96 1.93 6.69
CA SER A 142 -6.02 2.35 7.59
C SER A 142 -5.72 1.79 8.98
N PRO A 143 -5.63 2.60 10.04
CA PRO A 143 -5.80 4.06 10.06
C PRO A 143 -4.69 4.81 9.29
N GLY A 144 -5.02 6.03 8.82
CA GLY A 144 -4.13 6.81 7.95
C GLY A 144 -2.84 7.29 8.63
N PRO A 145 -1.84 7.75 7.85
CA PRO A 145 -0.49 8.05 8.36
C PRO A 145 -0.43 9.04 9.54
N ARG A 146 -1.28 10.07 9.52
CA ARG A 146 -1.31 11.09 10.58
C ARG A 146 -1.86 10.55 11.89
N THR A 147 -2.94 9.78 11.82
CA THR A 147 -3.54 9.11 12.97
C THR A 147 -2.56 8.09 13.56
N LEU A 148 -1.90 7.33 12.68
CA LEU A 148 -0.85 6.39 13.06
C LEU A 148 0.32 7.09 13.75
N LEU A 149 0.78 8.24 13.24
CA LEU A 149 1.82 9.04 13.88
C LEU A 149 1.37 9.58 15.24
N ALA A 150 0.13 10.05 15.37
CA ALA A 150 -0.42 10.54 16.64
C ALA A 150 -0.49 9.42 17.70
N GLU A 151 -0.91 8.21 17.32
CA GLU A 151 -0.91 7.05 18.21
C GLU A 151 0.51 6.62 18.60
N LEU A 152 1.47 6.72 17.68
CA LEU A 152 2.88 6.47 18.00
C LEU A 152 3.43 7.54 18.95
N HIS A 153 3.09 8.81 18.74
CA HIS A 153 3.49 9.91 19.62
C HIS A 153 2.92 9.73 21.04
N ARG A 154 1.67 9.25 21.16
CA ARG A 154 1.04 8.93 22.45
C ARG A 154 1.80 7.84 23.22
N ARG A 155 2.41 6.87 22.52
CA ARG A 155 3.18 5.77 23.13
C ARG A 155 4.66 6.08 23.31
N LEU A 156 5.21 7.02 22.56
CA LEU A 156 6.61 7.40 22.53
C LEU A 156 6.78 8.92 22.65
N PRO A 157 6.42 9.51 23.81
CA PRO A 157 6.56 10.94 24.02
C PRO A 157 8.05 11.35 23.87
N GLY A 158 8.31 12.32 23.00
CA GLY A 158 9.66 12.87 22.76
C GLY A 158 10.53 12.14 21.72
N LYS A 159 10.01 11.11 21.04
CA LYS A 159 10.76 10.35 20.02
C LYS A 159 10.15 10.41 18.61
N VAL A 160 9.18 11.31 18.41
CA VAL A 160 8.43 11.47 17.15
C VAL A 160 8.49 12.92 16.71
#